data_AF-A0A5S3N546-F1
#
_entry.id   AF-A0A5S3N546-F1
#
_cell.length_a   1.000
_cell.length_b   1.000
_cell.length_c   1.000
_cell.angle_alpha   90.00
_cell.angle_beta   90.00
_cell.angle_gamma   90.00
#
_symmetry.space_group_name_H-M   'P 1'
#
loop_
_entity.id
_entity.type
_entity.pdbx_description
1 polymer ?
#
loop_
_entity_poly.entity_id
_entity_poly.type
_entity_poly.pdbx_seq_one_letter_code
_entity_poly.pdbx_strand_id
1 'polypeptide(L)'
;MQALEKNLMDSSWITIILVFLLALIVVLKMLDSEKLKGYFLALLNKGFVETEVEENVSFLNTFHVVLFIFSTTIISLITYTFIIESVAEFDVDFLSFLLVFTTVTSYFLLKWTLETAISRLFLIKNSVKFYLVSKFSYLYCISFLLFIVFIIIQYSSLNNNILFYTAAFLFLLRFVFHVSNNKNLIFSKLFYFILYICAFEIAPLFILFKLML
;
A
#
# COMPACT_ATOMS: atom_id res chain seq x y z
N MET A 1 -23.43 -24.14 -28.43
CA MET A 1 -22.93 -23.22 -27.39
C MET A 1 -22.55 -24.07 -26.19
N GLN A 2 -21.29 -24.49 -26.13
CA GLN A 2 -20.77 -25.17 -24.94
C GLN A 2 -20.60 -24.10 -23.87
N ALA A 3 -21.39 -24.23 -22.80
CA ALA A 3 -21.13 -23.52 -21.56
C ALA A 3 -19.71 -23.89 -21.13
N LEU A 4 -18.83 -22.88 -21.08
CA LEU A 4 -17.52 -22.98 -20.47
C LEU A 4 -17.72 -23.32 -18.99
N GLU A 5 -17.74 -24.61 -18.65
CA GLU A 5 -17.51 -25.08 -17.29
C GLU A 5 -16.06 -24.78 -16.93
N LYS A 6 -15.79 -23.56 -16.46
CA LYS A 6 -14.62 -23.27 -15.63
C LYS A 6 -14.96 -23.74 -14.21
N ASN A 7 -15.03 -25.06 -14.02
CA ASN A 7 -15.34 -25.70 -12.75
C ASN A 7 -14.10 -26.49 -12.30
N LEU A 8 -13.08 -25.80 -11.77
CA LEU A 8 -11.89 -26.45 -11.19
C LEU A 8 -11.35 -25.83 -9.88
N MET A 9 -11.99 -24.82 -9.32
CA MET A 9 -11.81 -24.41 -7.93
C MET A 9 -13.18 -23.94 -7.42
N ASP A 10 -13.53 -24.28 -6.19
CA ASP A 10 -14.77 -23.82 -5.54
C ASP A 10 -14.73 -22.27 -5.39
N SER A 11 -15.07 -21.56 -6.47
CA SER A 11 -14.98 -20.09 -6.64
C SER A 11 -16.08 -19.34 -5.89
N SER A 12 -16.95 -20.08 -5.21
CA SER A 12 -18.11 -19.56 -4.48
C SER A 12 -17.67 -18.57 -3.39
N TRP A 13 -16.68 -18.93 -2.58
CA TRP A 13 -16.19 -18.08 -1.49
C TRP A 13 -15.44 -16.83 -2.00
N ILE A 14 -14.69 -16.93 -3.10
CA ILE A 14 -14.05 -15.76 -3.74
C ILE A 14 -15.11 -14.76 -4.19
N THR A 15 -16.19 -15.27 -4.81
CA THR A 15 -17.31 -14.42 -5.25
C THR A 15 -17.99 -13.73 -4.07
N ILE A 16 -18.18 -14.42 -2.94
CA ILE A 16 -18.72 -13.82 -1.71
C ILE A 16 -17.82 -12.67 -1.21
N ILE A 17 -16.49 -12.86 -1.22
CA ILE A 17 -15.55 -11.80 -0.83
C ILE A 17 -15.62 -10.61 -1.79
N LEU A 18 -15.75 -10.84 -3.11
CA LEU A 18 -15.90 -9.76 -4.09
C LEU A 18 -17.19 -8.95 -3.87
N VAL A 19 -18.30 -9.62 -3.56
CA VAL A 19 -19.56 -8.95 -3.21
C VAL A 19 -19.40 -8.14 -1.92
N PHE A 20 -18.71 -8.70 -0.92
CA PHE A 20 -18.38 -7.98 0.31
C PHE A 20 -17.55 -6.72 0.04
N LEU A 21 -16.54 -6.80 -0.82
CA LEU A 21 -15.72 -5.66 -1.24
C LEU A 21 -16.54 -4.58 -1.96
N LEU A 22 -17.50 -4.96 -2.82
CA LEU A 22 -18.45 -4.01 -3.41
C LEU A 22 -19.31 -3.34 -2.34
N ALA A 23 -19.80 -4.08 -1.35
CA ALA A 23 -20.56 -3.52 -0.24
C ALA A 23 -19.72 -2.51 0.56
N LEU A 24 -18.43 -2.77 0.81
CA LEU A 24 -17.53 -1.80 1.44
C LEU A 24 -17.40 -0.51 0.64
N ILE A 25 -17.36 -0.58 -0.70
CA ILE A 25 -17.33 0.63 -1.56
C ILE A 25 -18.62 1.44 -1.39
N VAL A 26 -19.77 0.78 -1.29
CA VAL A 26 -21.06 1.45 -1.02
C VAL A 26 -21.03 2.12 0.34
N VAL A 27 -20.55 1.44 1.38
CA VAL A 27 -20.38 2.02 2.73
C VAL A 27 -19.47 3.25 2.70
N LEU A 28 -18.32 3.18 2.01
CA LEU A 28 -17.41 4.32 1.85
C LEU A 28 -18.10 5.51 1.18
N LYS A 29 -18.90 5.27 0.14
CA LYS A 29 -19.67 6.32 -0.54
C LYS A 29 -20.72 6.95 0.38
N MET A 30 -21.33 6.17 1.28
CA MET A 30 -22.30 6.69 2.25
C MET A 30 -21.64 7.50 3.37
N LEU A 31 -20.41 7.13 3.77
CA LEU A 31 -19.64 7.86 4.78
C LEU A 31 -19.15 9.20 4.23
N ASP A 32 -18.41 9.18 3.13
CA ASP A 32 -17.89 10.40 2.50
C ASP A 32 -17.58 10.17 1.00
N SER A 33 -18.46 10.70 0.15
CA SER A 33 -18.33 10.53 -1.30
C SER A 33 -17.22 11.39 -1.91
N GLU A 34 -16.86 12.52 -1.30
CA GLU A 34 -15.81 13.40 -1.78
C GLU A 34 -14.44 12.79 -1.46
N LYS A 35 -14.26 12.31 -0.23
CA LYS A 35 -13.04 11.60 0.16
C LYS A 35 -12.86 10.33 -0.65
N LEU A 36 -13.93 9.56 -0.92
CA LEU A 36 -13.81 8.36 -1.78
C LEU A 36 -13.26 8.71 -3.17
N LYS A 37 -13.76 9.77 -3.81
CA LYS A 37 -13.23 10.24 -5.11
C LYS A 37 -11.77 10.70 -4.99
N GLY A 38 -11.44 11.42 -3.91
CA GLY A 38 -10.08 11.85 -3.62
C GLY A 38 -9.11 10.69 -3.51
N TYR A 39 -9.46 9.66 -2.73
CA TYR A 39 -8.65 8.44 -2.57
C TYR A 39 -8.55 7.61 -3.86
N PHE A 40 -9.62 7.54 -4.66
CA PHE A 40 -9.57 6.89 -5.97
C PHE A 40 -8.60 7.57 -6.93
N LEU A 41 -8.49 8.90 -6.87
CA LEU A 41 -7.61 9.71 -7.72
C LEU A 41 -6.30 10.13 -7.04
N ALA A 42 -5.96 9.60 -5.87
CA ALA A 42 -4.87 10.12 -5.05
C ALA A 42 -3.50 10.07 -5.76
N LEU A 43 -3.27 9.10 -6.66
CA LEU A 43 -2.02 9.00 -7.42
C LEU A 43 -1.84 10.21 -8.38
N LEU A 44 -2.93 10.74 -8.91
CA LEU A 44 -2.94 11.83 -9.89
C LEU A 44 -3.18 13.20 -9.24
N ASN A 45 -3.96 13.23 -8.15
CA ASN A 45 -4.36 14.45 -7.47
C ASN A 45 -3.53 14.70 -6.20
N LYS A 46 -2.39 15.36 -6.36
CA LYS A 46 -1.51 15.75 -5.25
C LYS A 46 -2.18 16.70 -4.26
N GLY A 47 -3.04 17.61 -4.74
CA GLY A 47 -3.75 18.57 -3.90
C GLY A 47 -4.71 17.90 -2.91
N PHE A 48 -5.27 16.74 -3.26
CA PHE A 48 -6.06 15.95 -2.30
C PHE A 48 -5.20 15.41 -1.14
N VAL A 49 -3.98 14.97 -1.43
CA VAL A 49 -3.07 14.49 -0.38
C VAL A 49 -2.62 15.62 0.54
N GLU A 50 -2.40 16.82 -0.02
CA GLU A 50 -2.04 18.02 0.76
C GLU A 50 -3.18 18.45 1.69
N THR A 51 -4.42 18.48 1.20
CA THR A 51 -5.61 18.81 2.02
C THR A 51 -5.84 17.81 3.14
N GLU A 52 -5.73 16.51 2.89
CA GLU A 52 -5.82 15.48 3.94
C GLU A 52 -4.69 15.61 4.99
N VAL A 53 -3.50 16.08 4.58
CA VAL A 53 -2.41 16.38 5.53
C VAL A 53 -2.76 17.60 6.38
N GLU A 54 -3.37 18.64 5.84
CA GLU A 54 -3.77 19.82 6.60
C GLU A 54 -4.89 19.52 7.60
N GLU A 55 -5.87 18.70 7.21
CA GLU A 55 -7.03 18.33 8.03
C GLU A 55 -6.68 17.48 9.27
N ASN A 56 -5.43 17.01 9.44
CA ASN A 56 -5.02 16.16 10.57
C ASN A 56 -5.92 14.91 10.76
N VAL A 57 -6.44 14.35 9.66
CA VAL A 57 -7.40 13.25 9.74
C VAL A 57 -6.80 12.08 10.51
N SER A 58 -7.52 11.61 11.53
CA SER A 58 -7.04 10.50 12.35
C SER A 58 -7.15 9.20 11.56
N PHE A 59 -6.08 8.40 11.52
CA PHE A 59 -6.08 7.10 10.84
C PHE A 59 -7.16 6.13 11.38
N LEU A 60 -7.61 6.34 12.63
CA LEU A 60 -8.65 5.54 13.28
C LEU A 60 -10.08 6.05 13.00
N ASN A 61 -10.25 7.01 12.09
CA ASN A 61 -11.57 7.39 11.63
C ASN A 61 -12.24 6.21 10.91
N THR A 62 -13.56 6.07 11.07
CA THR A 62 -14.36 4.98 10.51
C THR A 62 -14.11 4.82 9.00
N PHE A 63 -13.99 5.93 8.27
CA PHE A 63 -13.71 5.91 6.83
C PHE A 63 -12.36 5.23 6.49
N HIS A 64 -11.28 5.57 7.19
CA HIS A 64 -9.96 4.96 6.95
C HIS A 64 -9.90 3.51 7.40
N VAL A 65 -10.62 3.14 8.47
CA VAL A 65 -10.73 1.75 8.90
C VAL A 65 -11.41 0.90 7.81
N VAL A 66 -12.50 1.40 7.22
CA VAL A 66 -13.18 0.70 6.12
C VAL A 66 -12.28 0.61 4.87
N LEU A 67 -11.59 1.69 4.51
CA LEU A 67 -10.60 1.66 3.42
C LEU A 67 -9.45 0.69 3.69
N PHE A 68 -8.97 0.63 4.93
CA PHE A 68 -7.92 -0.27 5.32
C PHE A 68 -8.35 -1.73 5.13
N ILE A 69 -9.53 -2.11 5.65
CA ILE A 69 -10.10 -3.45 5.46
C ILE A 69 -10.25 -3.77 3.96
N PHE A 70 -10.82 -2.86 3.17
CA PHE A 70 -10.93 -3.04 1.72
C PHE A 70 -9.56 -3.31 1.08
N SER A 71 -8.57 -2.48 1.39
CA SER A 71 -7.24 -2.57 0.80
C SER A 71 -6.50 -3.86 1.17
N THR A 72 -6.58 -4.29 2.44
CA THR A 72 -5.91 -5.51 2.91
C THR A 72 -6.57 -6.75 2.35
N THR A 73 -7.91 -6.78 2.23
CA THR A 73 -8.62 -7.89 1.60
C THR A 73 -8.23 -8.05 0.13
N ILE A 74 -8.16 -6.98 -0.66
CA ILE A 74 -7.72 -7.06 -2.07
C ILE A 74 -6.28 -7.55 -2.19
N ILE A 75 -5.37 -6.99 -1.39
CA ILE A 75 -3.97 -7.41 -1.41
C ILE A 75 -3.86 -8.88 -1.02
N SER A 76 -4.63 -9.32 -0.02
CA SER A 76 -4.64 -10.73 0.41
C SER A 76 -5.13 -11.68 -0.67
N LEU A 77 -6.14 -11.30 -1.46
CA LEU A 77 -6.64 -12.10 -2.58
C LEU A 77 -5.56 -12.28 -3.65
N ILE A 78 -4.86 -11.19 -4.01
CA ILE A 78 -3.79 -11.25 -5.01
C ILE A 78 -2.63 -12.10 -4.50
N THR A 79 -2.21 -11.92 -3.25
CA THR A 79 -1.15 -12.75 -2.66
C THR A 79 -1.55 -14.22 -2.57
N TYR A 80 -2.81 -14.51 -2.26
CA TYR A 80 -3.33 -15.88 -2.22
C TYR A 80 -3.28 -16.53 -3.61
N THR A 81 -3.75 -15.83 -4.65
CA THR A 81 -3.64 -16.32 -6.04
C THR A 81 -2.19 -16.57 -6.46
N PHE A 82 -1.27 -15.71 -6.03
CA PHE A 82 0.16 -15.87 -6.31
C PHE A 82 0.76 -17.10 -5.60
N ILE A 83 0.39 -17.35 -4.35
CA ILE A 83 0.87 -18.50 -3.57
C ILE A 83 0.41 -19.81 -4.21
N ILE A 84 -0.87 -19.90 -4.62
CA ILE A 84 -1.40 -21.11 -5.25
C ILE A 84 -0.69 -21.43 -6.56
N GLU A 85 -0.39 -20.42 -7.38
CA GLU A 85 0.29 -20.65 -8.65
C GLU A 85 1.78 -20.98 -8.51
N SER A 86 2.41 -20.53 -7.43
CA SER A 86 3.84 -20.75 -7.18
C SER A 86 4.12 -22.02 -6.38
N VAL A 87 3.18 -22.49 -5.57
CA VAL A 87 3.34 -23.64 -4.67
C VAL A 87 2.36 -24.75 -5.07
N ALA A 88 2.89 -25.82 -5.68
CA ALA A 88 2.11 -26.91 -6.26
C ALA A 88 1.25 -27.72 -5.25
N GLU A 89 1.54 -27.65 -3.95
CA GLU A 89 0.87 -28.42 -2.89
C GLU A 89 0.07 -27.53 -1.92
N PHE A 90 -0.36 -26.34 -2.33
CA PHE A 90 -1.11 -25.45 -1.46
C PHE A 90 -2.60 -25.83 -1.42
N ASP A 91 -3.13 -26.11 -0.22
CA ASP A 91 -4.54 -26.44 -0.04
C ASP A 91 -5.45 -25.25 -0.43
N VAL A 92 -6.29 -25.48 -1.43
CA VAL A 92 -7.28 -24.51 -1.92
C VAL A 92 -8.51 -24.55 -1.03
N ASP A 93 -8.41 -23.89 0.13
CA ASP A 93 -9.53 -23.73 1.06
C ASP A 93 -9.67 -22.28 1.57
N PHE A 94 -10.87 -21.95 2.06
CA PHE A 94 -11.16 -20.68 2.71
C PHE A 94 -10.30 -20.46 3.95
N LEU A 95 -9.95 -21.51 4.70
CA LEU A 95 -9.05 -21.40 5.85
C LEU A 95 -7.65 -20.95 5.45
N SER A 96 -7.14 -21.47 4.33
CA SER A 96 -5.85 -21.05 3.75
C SER A 96 -5.88 -19.58 3.35
N PHE A 97 -6.99 -19.11 2.77
CA PHE A 97 -7.19 -17.68 2.48
C PHE A 97 -7.21 -16.84 3.77
N LEU A 98 -7.91 -17.29 4.82
CA LEU A 98 -7.98 -16.57 6.10
C LEU A 98 -6.60 -16.45 6.76
N LEU A 99 -5.74 -17.47 6.63
CA LEU A 99 -4.35 -17.41 7.06
C LEU A 99 -3.56 -16.35 6.27
N VAL A 100 -3.71 -16.30 4.94
CA VAL A 100 -3.07 -15.25 4.12
C VAL A 100 -3.61 -13.86 4.48
N PHE A 101 -4.92 -13.71 4.69
CA PHE A 101 -5.53 -12.45 5.09
C PHE A 101 -5.02 -11.95 6.45
N THR A 102 -4.92 -12.84 7.45
CA THR A 102 -4.42 -12.48 8.79
C THR A 102 -2.94 -12.13 8.78
N THR A 103 -2.11 -12.85 8.01
CA THR A 103 -0.67 -12.54 7.85
C THR A 103 -0.46 -11.20 7.14
N VAL A 104 -1.18 -10.92 6.05
CA VAL A 104 -1.10 -9.63 5.34
C VAL A 104 -1.57 -8.48 6.24
N THR A 105 -2.70 -8.64 6.93
CA THR A 105 -3.26 -7.61 7.80
C THR A 105 -2.33 -7.32 8.99
N SER A 106 -1.80 -8.35 9.64
CA SER A 106 -0.86 -8.19 10.76
C SER A 106 0.44 -7.52 10.32
N TYR A 107 0.98 -7.86 9.14
CA TYR A 107 2.14 -7.17 8.56
C TYR A 107 1.90 -5.66 8.41
N PHE A 108 0.76 -5.26 7.82
CA PHE A 108 0.46 -3.84 7.62
C PHE A 108 0.22 -3.10 8.95
N LEU A 109 -0.45 -3.71 9.91
CA LEU A 109 -0.66 -3.13 11.24
C LEU A 109 0.65 -2.94 11.98
N LEU A 110 1.50 -3.97 12.02
CA LEU A 110 2.82 -3.92 12.68
C LEU A 110 3.71 -2.86 12.04
N LYS A 111 3.69 -2.79 10.71
CA LYS A 111 4.43 -1.76 9.97
C LYS A 111 3.95 -0.34 10.33
N TRP A 112 2.64 -0.13 10.40
CA TRP A 112 2.06 1.16 10.77
C TRP A 112 2.38 1.56 12.22
N THR A 113 2.31 0.62 13.17
CA THR A 113 2.65 0.90 14.57
C THR A 113 4.13 1.23 14.73
N LEU A 114 5.03 0.53 14.04
CA LEU A 114 6.46 0.86 14.05
C LEU A 114 6.73 2.26 13.48
N GLU A 115 6.15 2.59 12.33
CA GLU A 115 6.35 3.89 11.67
C GLU A 115 5.86 5.06 12.54
N THR A 116 4.69 4.89 13.16
CA THR A 116 4.14 5.89 14.07
C THR A 116 4.91 5.98 15.39
N ALA A 117 5.41 4.86 15.92
CA ALA A 117 6.27 4.84 17.11
C ALA A 117 7.59 5.58 16.86
N ILE A 118 8.29 5.27 15.77
CA ILE A 118 9.55 5.93 15.38
C ILE A 118 9.32 7.44 15.18
N SER A 119 8.25 7.81 14.47
CA SER A 119 7.93 9.22 14.23
C SER A 119 7.70 10.02 15.53
N ARG A 120 7.10 9.40 16.55
CA ARG A 120 6.91 10.00 17.88
C ARG A 120 8.20 10.04 18.70
N LEU A 121 8.98 8.96 18.70
CA LEU A 121 10.24 8.86 19.45
C LEU A 121 11.25 9.93 19.01
N PHE A 122 11.36 10.16 17.70
CA PHE A 122 12.28 11.17 17.15
C PHE A 122 11.67 12.58 17.07
N LEU A 123 10.43 12.79 17.54
CA LEU A 123 9.72 14.07 17.48
C LEU A 123 9.62 14.68 16.06
N ILE A 124 9.76 13.85 15.02
CA ILE A 124 9.71 14.25 13.59
C ILE A 124 8.30 14.10 12.99
N LYS A 125 7.26 14.09 13.83
CA LYS A 125 5.87 13.86 13.40
C LYS A 125 5.45 14.81 12.28
N ASN A 126 5.73 16.10 12.42
CA ASN A 126 5.26 17.11 11.46
C ASN A 126 5.98 17.03 10.11
N SER A 127 7.29 16.72 10.10
CA SER A 127 8.05 16.60 8.86
C SER A 127 7.76 15.31 8.10
N VAL A 128 7.42 14.22 8.80
CA VAL A 128 7.12 12.91 8.20
C VAL A 128 5.63 12.71 7.92
N LYS A 129 4.76 13.63 8.39
CA LYS A 129 3.30 13.52 8.24
C LYS A 129 2.86 13.41 6.78
N PHE A 130 3.35 14.29 5.93
CA PHE A 130 3.04 14.28 4.49
C PHE A 130 3.42 12.94 3.84
N TYR A 131 4.60 12.43 4.18
CA TYR A 131 5.07 11.13 3.71
C TYR A 131 4.15 9.98 4.12
N LEU A 132 3.71 9.94 5.38
CA LEU A 132 2.83 8.87 5.88
C LEU A 132 1.45 8.92 5.21
N VAL A 133 0.83 10.11 5.09
CA VAL A 133 -0.49 10.26 4.47
C VAL A 133 -0.44 9.92 2.98
N SER A 134 0.57 10.43 2.26
CA SER A 134 0.81 10.12 0.84
C SER A 134 0.97 8.61 0.60
N LYS A 135 1.73 7.93 1.48
CA LYS A 135 2.01 6.50 1.37
C LYS A 135 0.76 5.62 1.48
N PHE A 136 -0.14 5.92 2.42
CA PHE A 136 -1.40 5.19 2.58
C PHE A 136 -2.39 5.56 1.47
N SER A 137 -2.48 6.84 1.11
CA SER A 137 -3.35 7.32 0.03
C SER A 137 -3.05 6.64 -1.31
N TYR A 138 -1.77 6.51 -1.67
CA TYR A 138 -1.37 5.81 -2.90
C TYR A 138 -1.63 4.31 -2.84
N LEU A 139 -1.49 3.69 -1.66
CA LEU A 139 -1.84 2.28 -1.48
C LEU A 139 -3.34 2.07 -1.73
N TYR A 140 -4.20 2.89 -1.13
CA TYR A 140 -5.66 2.78 -1.31
C TYR A 140 -6.08 3.00 -2.76
N CYS A 141 -5.51 3.98 -3.45
CA CYS A 141 -5.73 4.21 -4.88
C CYS A 141 -5.39 2.95 -5.71
N ILE A 142 -4.22 2.35 -5.45
CA ILE A 142 -3.78 1.13 -6.14
C ILE A 142 -4.68 -0.07 -5.80
N SER A 143 -5.14 -0.21 -4.57
CA SER A 143 -6.09 -1.25 -4.19
C SER A 143 -7.40 -1.17 -4.97
N PHE A 144 -7.91 0.04 -5.25
CA PHE A 144 -9.09 0.20 -6.12
C PHE A 144 -8.81 -0.25 -7.56
N LEU A 145 -7.67 0.13 -8.13
CA LEU A 145 -7.29 -0.30 -9.48
C LEU A 145 -7.10 -1.82 -9.56
N LEU A 146 -6.43 -2.39 -8.56
CA LEU A 146 -6.23 -3.83 -8.42
C LEU A 146 -7.54 -4.59 -8.30
N PHE A 147 -8.53 -4.06 -7.58
CA PHE A 147 -9.84 -4.68 -7.48
C PHE A 147 -10.53 -4.82 -8.84
N ILE A 148 -10.50 -3.77 -9.66
CA ILE A 148 -11.08 -3.79 -11.02
C ILE A 148 -10.38 -4.85 -11.87
N VAL A 149 -9.05 -4.87 -11.85
CA VAL A 149 -8.25 -5.85 -12.61
C VAL A 149 -8.53 -7.28 -12.13
N PHE A 150 -8.64 -7.49 -10.81
CA PHE A 150 -8.92 -8.79 -10.23
C PHE A 150 -10.28 -9.35 -10.67
N ILE A 151 -11.34 -8.53 -10.66
CA ILE A 151 -12.67 -8.93 -11.15
C ILE A 151 -12.58 -9.37 -12.62
N ILE A 152 -11.90 -8.58 -13.46
CA ILE A 152 -11.78 -8.89 -14.89
C ILE A 152 -11.08 -10.23 -15.09
N ILE A 153 -10.00 -10.49 -14.37
CA ILE A 153 -9.22 -11.74 -14.54
C ILE A 153 -9.97 -12.94 -13.98
N GLN A 154 -10.63 -12.79 -12.84
CA GLN A 154 -11.38 -13.89 -12.22
C GLN A 154 -12.49 -14.44 -13.14
N TYR A 155 -13.25 -13.54 -13.78
CA TYR A 155 -14.39 -13.89 -14.62
C TYR A 155 -14.07 -13.91 -16.13
N SER A 156 -12.82 -13.72 -16.51
CA SER A 156 -12.36 -13.87 -17.89
C SER A 156 -11.56 -15.16 -18.08
N SER A 157 -11.34 -15.53 -19.35
CA SER A 157 -10.43 -16.61 -19.75
C SER A 157 -8.97 -16.15 -19.86
N LEU A 158 -8.63 -15.03 -19.22
CA LEU A 158 -7.29 -14.46 -19.22
C LEU A 158 -6.38 -15.24 -18.27
N ASN A 159 -5.09 -15.26 -18.59
CA ASN A 159 -4.10 -15.91 -17.75
C ASN A 159 -3.82 -15.07 -16.49
N ASN A 160 -3.68 -15.73 -15.33
CA ASN A 160 -3.41 -15.08 -14.06
C ASN A 160 -2.06 -14.37 -14.02
N ASN A 161 -1.10 -14.76 -14.86
CA ASN A 161 0.15 -14.00 -15.05
C ASN A 161 -0.09 -12.51 -15.37
N ILE A 162 -1.18 -12.17 -16.07
CA ILE A 162 -1.54 -10.79 -16.38
C ILE A 162 -1.86 -10.01 -15.08
N LEU A 163 -2.46 -10.64 -14.08
CA LEU A 163 -2.71 -10.05 -12.76
C LEU A 163 -1.39 -9.65 -12.09
N PHE A 164 -0.40 -10.54 -12.15
CA PHE A 164 0.89 -10.28 -11.48
C PHE A 164 1.70 -9.21 -12.20
N TYR A 165 1.72 -9.19 -13.53
CA TYR A 165 2.39 -8.12 -14.27
C TYR A 165 1.73 -6.76 -14.04
N THR A 166 0.39 -6.70 -14.05
CA THR A 166 -0.35 -5.46 -13.77
C THR A 166 -0.17 -5.00 -12.33
N ALA A 167 -0.18 -5.92 -11.36
CA ALA A 167 0.09 -5.59 -9.96
C ALA A 167 1.52 -5.07 -9.77
N ALA A 168 2.52 -5.74 -10.33
CA ALA A 168 3.92 -5.29 -10.28
C ALA A 168 4.08 -3.90 -10.89
N PHE A 169 3.47 -3.64 -12.05
CA PHE A 169 3.47 -2.34 -12.69
C PHE A 169 2.84 -1.24 -11.82
N LEU A 170 1.68 -1.51 -11.21
CA LEU A 170 1.03 -0.54 -10.31
C LEU A 170 1.87 -0.25 -9.05
N PHE A 171 2.52 -1.27 -8.47
CA PHE A 171 3.43 -1.07 -7.35
C PHE A 171 4.70 -0.29 -7.74
N LEU A 172 5.21 -0.48 -8.96
CA LEU A 172 6.31 0.32 -9.50
C LEU A 172 5.90 1.78 -9.70
N LEU A 173 4.71 2.02 -10.28
CA LEU A 173 4.16 3.38 -10.39
C LEU A 173 4.06 4.04 -9.02
N ARG A 174 3.54 3.32 -8.01
CA ARG A 174 3.52 3.79 -6.62
C ARG A 174 4.88 4.30 -6.18
N PHE A 175 5.92 3.49 -6.39
CA PHE A 175 7.27 3.81 -5.97
C PHE A 175 7.79 5.08 -6.67
N VAL A 176 7.57 5.20 -7.97
CA VAL A 176 7.96 6.39 -8.75
C VAL A 176 7.24 7.65 -8.27
N PHE A 177 5.91 7.59 -8.10
CA PHE A 177 5.13 8.73 -7.60
C PHE A 177 5.53 9.10 -6.17
N HIS A 178 5.75 8.10 -5.32
CA HIS A 178 6.19 8.28 -3.94
C HIS A 178 7.54 9.01 -3.86
N VAL A 179 8.52 8.58 -4.65
CA VAL A 179 9.83 9.25 -4.72
C VAL A 179 9.67 10.65 -5.30
N SER A 180 8.94 10.80 -6.40
CA SER A 180 8.79 12.07 -7.12
C SER A 180 8.10 13.14 -6.28
N ASN A 181 7.09 12.78 -5.49
CA ASN A 181 6.34 13.72 -4.69
C ASN A 181 7.04 14.13 -3.38
N ASN A 182 8.00 13.33 -2.91
CA ASN A 182 8.72 13.56 -1.65
C ASN A 182 10.18 14.00 -1.85
N LYS A 183 10.58 14.39 -3.07
CA LYS A 183 11.97 14.77 -3.42
C LYS A 183 12.56 15.82 -2.46
N ASN A 184 11.81 16.87 -2.13
CA ASN A 184 12.33 17.99 -1.32
C ASN A 184 12.69 17.59 0.12
N LEU A 185 11.95 16.64 0.71
CA LEU A 185 12.25 16.10 2.04
C LEU A 185 13.53 15.24 2.03
N ILE A 186 13.71 14.44 0.98
CA ILE A 186 14.84 13.53 0.85
C ILE A 186 16.13 14.32 0.59
N PHE A 187 16.12 15.27 -0.35
CA PHE A 187 17.32 16.02 -0.72
C PHE A 187 17.79 16.99 0.38
N SER A 188 16.87 17.65 1.07
CA SER A 188 17.25 18.57 2.16
C SER A 188 17.91 17.82 3.34
N LYS A 189 17.45 16.60 3.68
CA LYS A 189 18.03 15.81 4.77
C LYS A 189 19.29 15.04 4.39
N LEU A 190 19.42 14.60 3.13
CA LEU A 190 20.67 14.01 2.62
C LEU A 190 21.83 15.00 2.68
N PHE A 191 21.60 16.29 2.44
CA PHE A 191 22.62 17.32 2.61
C PHE A 191 23.13 17.38 4.07
N TYR A 192 22.22 17.36 5.06
CA TYR A 192 22.62 17.34 6.47
C TYR A 192 23.36 16.05 6.86
N PHE A 193 23.00 14.91 6.27
CA PHE A 193 23.70 13.65 6.49
C PHE A 193 25.13 13.71 5.95
N ILE A 194 25.32 14.25 4.74
CA ILE A 194 26.65 14.46 4.16
C ILE A 194 27.45 15.43 5.03
N LEU A 195 26.85 16.56 5.44
CA LEU A 195 27.49 17.54 6.31
C LEU A 195 27.91 16.91 7.66
N TYR A 196 27.08 16.03 8.23
CA TYR A 196 27.39 15.30 9.45
C TYR A 196 28.61 14.38 9.28
N ILE A 197 28.65 13.56 8.22
CA ILE A 197 29.81 12.71 7.90
C ILE A 197 31.05 13.58 7.71
N CYS A 198 30.94 14.68 6.97
CA CYS A 198 32.05 15.58 6.74
C CYS A 198 32.59 16.21 8.04
N ALA A 199 31.70 16.66 8.94
CA ALA A 199 32.09 17.33 10.17
C ALA A 199 32.59 16.38 11.26
N PHE A 200 32.01 15.18 11.39
CA PHE A 200 32.27 14.29 12.52
C PHE A 200 33.27 13.17 12.20
N GLU A 201 33.37 12.75 10.93
CA GLU A 201 34.25 11.65 10.54
C GLU A 201 35.47 12.18 9.76
N ILE A 202 35.24 12.98 8.72
CA ILE A 202 36.32 13.42 7.81
C ILE A 202 37.18 14.54 8.43
N ALA A 203 36.56 15.57 9.02
CA ALA A 203 37.29 16.71 9.58
C ALA A 203 38.23 16.33 10.74
N PRO A 204 37.84 15.48 11.72
CA PRO A 204 38.75 15.06 12.78
C PRO A 204 39.89 14.18 12.26
N LEU A 205 39.62 13.28 11.31
CA LEU A 205 40.65 12.46 10.65
C LEU A 205 41.69 13.35 9.94
N PHE A 206 41.25 14.41 9.26
CA PHE A 206 42.14 15.36 8.59
C PHE A 206 43.03 16.14 9.58
N ILE A 207 42.47 16.57 10.72
CA ILE A 207 43.23 17.24 11.79
C ILE A 207 44.26 16.29 12.41
N LEU A 208 43.88 15.04 12.66
CA LEU A 208 44.77 14.03 13.25
C LEU A 208 45.94 13.70 12.31
N PHE A 209 45.68 13.57 11.00
CA PHE A 209 46.73 13.35 10.00
C PHE A 209 47.70 14.53 9.92
N LYS A 210 47.20 15.76 10.05
CA LYS A 210 48.03 16.98 10.06
C LYS A 210 48.88 17.14 11.32
N LEU A 211 48.47 16.57 12.46
CA LEU A 211 49.25 16.57 13.70
C LEU A 211 50.33 15.49 13.74
N MET A 212 50.14 14.41 12.97
CA MET A 212 51.05 13.26 12.95
C MET A 212 52.16 13.39 11.91
N LEU A 213 52.02 14.33 10.96
CA LEU A 213 53.00 14.68 9.93
C LEU A 213 53.71 15.99 10.30
#